data_AF-A0A418VMY9-F1
#
_entry.id   AF-A0A418VMY9-F1
#
_cell.length_a   1.000
_cell.length_b   1.000
_cell.length_c   1.000
_cell.angle_alpha   90.00
_cell.angle_beta   90.00
_cell.angle_gamma   90.00
#
_symmetry.space_group_name_H-M   'P 1'
#
loop_
_entity.id
_entity.type
_entity.pdbx_description
1 polymer ?
#
loop_
_entity_poly.entity_id
_entity_poly.type
_entity_poly.pdbx_seq_one_letter_code
_entity_poly.pdbx_strand_id
1 'polypeptide(L)'
;MSSRESLLKSASVLVVEDNEFTSRLIATILRKIGVGTVYEAASAWNAFNILNISPVSVILCDLEMEPMGGLAFLTLLRSGRLPEGMTPNAPLDTEIPVAVLTAHTAPEIVKRARDAGATAFLTKPINPTLLQQRLEALLRERASNPVHGNGLLRVVFRSEVAPGVTKEHIKSIMAASQSKNPARGINSMLCFDTTHFLEILEGPHRVVDTLYGKIQADTRHRNVKTAIKDRIDQRLLESWAMLYMGREPPMVDLYRRHCGCDHFAPDRMEPPQIMEFLTEVIGRYRKT
;
A
#
# COMPACT_ATOMS: atom_id res chain seq x y z
N MET A 1 -19.41 -18.25 -0.31
CA MET A 1 -18.08 -18.44 -0.95
C MET A 1 -17.11 -18.89 0.12
N SER A 2 -16.27 -19.88 -0.16
CA SER A 2 -15.30 -20.35 0.84
C SER A 2 -14.27 -19.24 1.11
N SER A 3 -13.84 -19.05 2.38
CA SER A 3 -12.78 -18.10 2.77
C SER A 3 -11.51 -18.26 1.89
N ARG A 4 -11.23 -19.50 1.47
CA ARG A 4 -10.16 -19.84 0.52
C ARG A 4 -10.33 -19.20 -0.86
N GLU A 5 -11.52 -19.28 -1.44
CA GLU A 5 -11.81 -18.73 -2.78
C GLU A 5 -11.74 -17.19 -2.78
N SER A 6 -12.17 -16.58 -1.68
CA SER A 6 -12.07 -15.12 -1.50
C SER A 6 -10.62 -14.67 -1.50
N LEU A 7 -9.72 -15.42 -0.84
CA LEU A 7 -8.31 -15.07 -0.73
C LEU A 7 -7.61 -15.07 -2.09
N LEU A 8 -7.79 -16.12 -2.89
CA LEU A 8 -7.22 -16.22 -4.24
C LEU A 8 -7.75 -15.12 -5.18
N LYS A 9 -9.06 -14.86 -5.16
CA LYS A 9 -9.67 -13.80 -5.99
C LYS A 9 -9.18 -12.40 -5.64
N SER A 10 -8.76 -12.18 -4.40
CA SER A 10 -8.17 -10.91 -3.96
C SER A 10 -6.64 -10.84 -4.15
N ALA A 11 -6.00 -11.94 -4.54
CA ALA A 11 -4.55 -12.01 -4.64
C ALA A 11 -4.04 -11.38 -5.95
N SER A 12 -2.92 -10.68 -5.84
CA SER A 12 -2.12 -10.18 -6.95
C SER A 12 -0.77 -10.90 -6.95
N VAL A 13 -0.49 -11.70 -7.98
CA VAL A 13 0.73 -12.51 -8.09
C VAL A 13 1.61 -11.96 -9.19
N LEU A 14 2.91 -11.79 -8.91
CA LEU A 14 3.92 -11.42 -9.89
C LEU A 14 4.74 -12.65 -10.28
N VAL A 15 4.79 -12.97 -11.57
CA VAL A 15 5.66 -14.01 -12.14
C VAL A 15 6.87 -13.32 -12.76
N VAL A 16 8.08 -13.67 -12.29
CA VAL A 16 9.36 -13.17 -12.79
C VAL A 16 10.09 -14.34 -13.44
N GLU A 17 10.12 -14.35 -14.77
CA GLU A 17 10.57 -15.47 -15.61
C GLU A 17 10.90 -14.91 -16.99
N ASP A 18 12.15 -15.08 -17.45
CA ASP A 18 12.61 -14.53 -18.73
C ASP A 18 12.20 -15.41 -19.93
N ASN A 19 11.89 -16.69 -19.69
CA ASN A 19 11.29 -17.55 -20.69
C ASN A 19 9.79 -17.25 -20.88
N GLU A 20 9.45 -16.54 -21.95
CA GLU A 20 8.08 -16.11 -22.25
C GLU A 20 7.05 -17.26 -22.25
N PHE A 21 7.42 -18.44 -22.76
CA PHE A 21 6.53 -19.60 -22.77
C PHE A 21 6.23 -20.09 -21.35
N THR A 22 7.26 -20.19 -20.51
CA THR A 22 7.14 -20.63 -19.11
C THR A 22 6.34 -19.62 -18.29
N SER A 23 6.62 -18.31 -18.44
CA SER A 23 5.85 -17.24 -17.80
C SER A 23 4.36 -17.34 -18.14
N ARG A 24 4.03 -17.44 -19.44
CA ARG A 24 2.63 -17.53 -19.91
C ARG A 24 1.94 -18.80 -19.41
N LEU A 25 2.64 -19.92 -19.35
CA LEU A 25 2.11 -21.17 -18.80
C LEU A 25 1.73 -21.01 -17.31
N ILE A 26 2.65 -20.49 -16.50
CA ILE A 26 2.42 -20.22 -15.07
C ILE A 26 1.25 -19.26 -14.90
N ALA A 27 1.24 -18.16 -15.66
CA ALA A 27 0.17 -17.18 -15.59
C ALA A 27 -1.20 -17.78 -15.96
N THR A 28 -1.25 -18.66 -16.96
CA THR A 28 -2.46 -19.39 -17.34
C THR A 28 -2.94 -20.31 -16.22
N ILE A 29 -2.04 -21.03 -15.57
CA ILE A 29 -2.36 -21.90 -14.42
C ILE A 29 -2.94 -21.06 -13.27
N LEU A 30 -2.28 -19.94 -12.91
CA LEU A 30 -2.74 -19.04 -11.85
C LEU A 30 -4.14 -18.48 -12.11
N ARG A 31 -4.41 -18.02 -13.34
CA ARG A 31 -5.73 -17.52 -13.75
C ARG A 31 -6.79 -18.62 -13.65
N LYS A 32 -6.49 -19.86 -14.08
CA LYS A 32 -7.41 -21.01 -13.98
C LYS A 32 -7.72 -21.39 -12.52
N ILE A 33 -6.77 -21.23 -11.61
CA ILE A 33 -6.95 -21.47 -10.17
C ILE A 33 -7.79 -20.36 -9.49
N GLY A 34 -8.02 -19.24 -10.18
CA GLY A 34 -8.87 -18.14 -9.71
C GLY A 34 -8.11 -17.02 -9.01
N VAL A 35 -6.82 -16.86 -9.30
CA VAL A 35 -6.03 -15.69 -8.86
C VAL A 35 -6.60 -14.41 -9.49
N GLY A 36 -6.85 -13.39 -8.67
CA GLY A 36 -7.50 -12.15 -9.10
C GLY A 36 -6.69 -11.35 -10.12
N THR A 37 -5.41 -11.11 -9.84
CA THR A 37 -4.52 -10.37 -10.74
C THR A 37 -3.19 -11.12 -10.91
N VAL A 38 -2.73 -11.25 -12.15
CA VAL A 38 -1.46 -11.89 -12.47
C VAL A 38 -0.64 -10.93 -13.32
N TYR A 39 0.53 -10.55 -12.80
CA TYR A 39 1.53 -9.76 -13.49
C TYR A 39 2.65 -10.67 -14.00
N GLU A 40 3.20 -10.35 -15.15
CA GLU A 40 4.29 -11.09 -15.79
C GLU A 40 5.47 -10.12 -16.00
N ALA A 41 6.67 -10.56 -15.64
CA ALA A 41 7.90 -9.79 -15.77
C ALA A 41 8.99 -10.66 -16.40
N ALA A 42 9.47 -10.25 -17.58
CA ALA A 42 10.53 -10.95 -18.31
C ALA A 42 11.94 -10.69 -17.76
N SER A 43 12.06 -9.87 -16.71
CA SER A 43 13.34 -9.52 -16.08
C SER A 43 13.13 -8.93 -14.69
N ALA A 44 14.20 -8.87 -13.89
CA ALA A 44 14.20 -8.17 -12.61
C ALA A 44 13.81 -6.69 -12.76
N TRP A 45 14.21 -6.03 -13.85
CA TRP A 45 13.87 -4.63 -14.10
C TRP A 45 12.36 -4.45 -14.32
N ASN A 46 11.74 -5.34 -15.11
CA ASN A 46 10.28 -5.32 -15.28
C ASN A 46 9.56 -5.64 -13.95
N ALA A 47 10.09 -6.55 -13.15
CA ALA A 47 9.54 -6.88 -11.83
C ALA A 47 9.53 -5.65 -10.91
N PHE A 48 10.65 -4.93 -10.79
CA PHE A 48 10.71 -3.72 -9.97
C PHE A 48 9.78 -2.61 -10.45
N ASN A 49 9.60 -2.43 -11.77
CA ASN A 49 8.60 -1.48 -12.28
C ASN A 49 7.19 -1.82 -11.78
N ILE A 50 6.79 -3.08 -11.90
CA ILE A 50 5.48 -3.54 -11.44
C ILE A 50 5.35 -3.32 -9.94
N LEU A 51 6.35 -3.73 -9.15
CA LEU A 51 6.37 -3.54 -7.70
C LEU A 51 6.30 -2.05 -7.29
N ASN A 52 6.82 -1.15 -8.12
CA ASN A 52 6.84 0.29 -7.87
C ASN A 52 5.49 0.97 -8.17
N ILE A 53 4.58 0.34 -8.93
CA ILE A 53 3.29 0.95 -9.32
C ILE A 53 2.06 0.12 -8.95
N SER A 54 2.24 -1.16 -8.61
CA SER A 54 1.15 -2.11 -8.41
C SER A 54 1.33 -2.90 -7.12
N PRO A 55 0.24 -3.18 -6.38
CA PRO A 55 0.30 -4.03 -5.20
C PRO A 55 0.55 -5.49 -5.60
N VAL A 56 1.53 -6.13 -4.96
CA VAL A 56 1.85 -7.55 -5.14
C VAL A 56 1.78 -8.27 -3.78
N SER A 57 1.07 -9.39 -3.78
CA SER A 57 0.86 -10.23 -2.60
C SER A 57 1.84 -11.40 -2.50
N VAL A 58 2.28 -11.95 -3.65
CA VAL A 58 3.24 -13.05 -3.75
C VAL A 58 4.04 -12.88 -5.03
N ILE A 59 5.33 -13.23 -4.99
CA ILE A 59 6.19 -13.30 -6.18
C ILE A 59 6.55 -14.76 -6.45
N LEU A 60 6.41 -15.20 -7.69
CA LEU A 60 7.00 -16.42 -8.23
C LEU A 60 8.22 -16.01 -9.04
N CYS A 61 9.41 -16.45 -8.67
CA CYS A 61 10.66 -15.98 -9.28
C CYS A 61 11.50 -17.14 -9.77
N ASP A 62 11.88 -17.13 -11.03
CA ASP A 62 12.93 -18.01 -11.52
C ASP A 62 14.31 -17.60 -10.98
N LEU A 63 15.22 -18.55 -10.82
CA LEU A 63 16.60 -18.26 -10.41
C LEU A 63 17.49 -17.91 -11.60
N GLU A 64 17.26 -18.57 -12.73
CA GLU A 64 18.06 -18.46 -13.94
C GLU A 64 17.43 -17.40 -14.84
N MET A 65 17.92 -16.16 -14.73
CA MET A 65 17.41 -15.04 -15.54
C MET A 65 18.54 -14.09 -15.92
N GLU A 66 18.41 -13.44 -17.07
CA GLU A 66 19.31 -12.37 -17.52
C GLU A 66 18.61 -11.00 -17.65
N PRO A 67 19.34 -9.87 -17.56
CA PRO A 67 20.75 -9.74 -17.17
C PRO A 67 20.98 -9.89 -15.65
N MET A 68 19.91 -9.92 -14.85
CA MET A 68 19.98 -10.07 -13.39
C MET A 68 19.25 -11.35 -12.97
N GLY A 69 19.99 -12.30 -12.43
CA GLY A 69 19.44 -13.56 -11.92
C GLY A 69 18.56 -13.39 -10.69
N GLY A 70 17.73 -14.40 -10.43
CA GLY A 70 16.76 -14.37 -9.34
C GLY A 70 17.37 -14.14 -7.96
N LEU A 71 18.52 -14.73 -7.66
CA LEU A 71 19.21 -14.51 -6.37
C LEU A 71 19.58 -13.03 -6.14
N ALA A 72 20.06 -12.35 -7.18
CA ALA A 72 20.40 -10.93 -7.10
C ALA A 72 19.13 -10.08 -6.98
N PHE A 73 18.07 -10.42 -7.72
CA PHE A 73 16.75 -9.79 -7.58
C PHE A 73 16.20 -9.91 -6.15
N LEU A 74 16.22 -11.11 -5.56
CA LEU A 74 15.78 -11.36 -4.17
C LEU A 74 16.58 -10.52 -3.17
N THR A 75 17.92 -10.54 -3.30
CA THR A 75 18.81 -9.77 -2.41
C THR A 75 18.50 -8.26 -2.49
N LEU A 76 18.29 -7.74 -3.70
CA LEU A 76 17.98 -6.33 -3.90
C LEU A 76 16.58 -5.98 -3.35
N LEU A 77 15.58 -6.83 -3.59
CA LEU A 77 14.23 -6.70 -3.03
C LEU A 77 14.25 -6.65 -1.50
N ARG A 78 14.99 -7.55 -0.84
CA ARG A 78 15.09 -7.58 0.63
C ARG A 78 15.86 -6.38 1.19
N SER A 79 16.78 -5.79 0.42
CA SER A 79 17.49 -4.58 0.84
C SER A 79 16.63 -3.30 0.79
N GLY A 80 15.42 -3.36 0.22
CA GLY A 80 14.55 -2.19 0.03
C GLY A 80 15.05 -1.19 -1.03
N ARG A 81 16.06 -1.57 -1.82
CA ARG A 81 16.65 -0.74 -2.87
C ARG A 81 16.00 -1.05 -4.22
N LEU A 82 16.02 -0.05 -5.10
CA LEU A 82 15.65 -0.22 -6.51
C LEU A 82 16.91 -0.30 -7.39
N PRO A 83 16.80 -0.88 -8.60
CA PRO A 83 17.84 -0.79 -9.62
C PRO A 83 18.23 0.66 -9.92
N GLU A 84 19.49 0.86 -10.33
CA GLU A 84 19.96 2.17 -10.75
C GLU A 84 19.11 2.72 -11.91
N GLY A 85 18.83 4.02 -11.87
CA GLY A 85 17.94 4.68 -12.83
C GLY A 85 16.44 4.57 -12.54
N MET A 86 16.03 3.84 -11.48
CA MET A 86 14.63 3.84 -11.02
C MET A 86 14.42 4.76 -9.81
N THR A 87 13.36 5.56 -9.86
CA THR A 87 12.90 6.34 -8.71
C THR A 87 11.76 5.63 -7.98
N PRO A 88 11.81 5.53 -6.64
CA PRO A 88 10.73 4.94 -5.87
C PRO A 88 9.50 5.84 -5.91
N ASN A 89 8.38 5.31 -6.36
CA ASN A 89 7.08 5.93 -6.17
C ASN A 89 6.57 5.69 -4.74
N ALA A 90 6.97 4.58 -4.12
CA ALA A 90 6.53 4.15 -2.81
C ALA A 90 7.65 3.37 -2.11
N PRO A 91 7.63 3.24 -0.77
CA PRO A 91 8.46 2.27 -0.08
C PRO A 91 8.22 0.86 -0.65
N LEU A 92 9.29 0.18 -1.06
CA LEU A 92 9.20 -1.19 -1.54
C LEU A 92 8.86 -2.11 -0.38
N ASP A 93 7.88 -2.99 -0.57
CA ASP A 93 7.59 -4.02 0.43
C ASP A 93 8.67 -5.11 0.38
N THR A 94 9.63 -5.04 1.30
CA THR A 94 10.73 -6.00 1.40
C THR A 94 10.28 -7.36 1.86
N GLU A 95 9.06 -7.51 2.36
CA GLU A 95 8.55 -8.73 2.98
C GLU A 95 7.53 -9.46 2.11
N ILE A 96 7.45 -9.14 0.80
CA ILE A 96 6.64 -9.94 -0.12
C ILE A 96 7.16 -11.39 -0.10
N PRO A 97 6.31 -12.40 0.17
CA PRO A 97 6.75 -13.78 0.09
C PRO A 97 7.16 -14.10 -1.35
N VAL A 98 8.35 -14.69 -1.48
CA VAL A 98 8.90 -15.10 -2.77
C VAL A 98 8.95 -16.62 -2.79
N ALA A 99 8.20 -17.23 -3.72
CA ALA A 99 8.36 -18.62 -4.07
C ALA A 99 9.34 -18.72 -5.23
N VAL A 100 10.49 -19.35 -4.99
CA VAL A 100 11.49 -19.58 -6.01
C VAL A 100 11.09 -20.77 -6.87
N LEU A 101 11.12 -20.59 -8.19
CA LEU A 101 11.00 -21.64 -9.18
C LEU A 101 12.41 -22.16 -9.47
N THR A 102 12.63 -23.47 -9.34
CA THR A 102 13.96 -24.05 -9.55
C THR A 102 13.90 -25.36 -10.33
N ALA A 103 14.79 -25.50 -11.32
CA ALA A 103 15.07 -26.79 -11.97
C ALA A 103 16.06 -27.64 -11.16
N HIS A 104 16.89 -27.00 -10.32
CA HIS A 104 17.96 -27.63 -9.55
C HIS A 104 17.62 -27.63 -8.05
N THR A 105 17.41 -28.82 -7.48
CA THR A 105 17.15 -29.00 -6.04
C THR A 105 18.41 -29.24 -5.22
N ALA A 106 19.59 -28.94 -5.79
CA ALA A 106 20.87 -29.07 -5.12
C ALA A 106 20.85 -28.27 -3.80
N PRO A 107 21.28 -28.87 -2.66
CA PRO A 107 21.19 -28.23 -1.35
C PRO A 107 21.83 -26.84 -1.26
N GLU A 108 22.89 -26.60 -2.03
CA GLU A 108 23.59 -25.32 -2.08
C GLU A 108 22.73 -24.20 -2.69
N ILE A 109 22.02 -24.49 -3.79
CA ILE A 109 21.16 -23.51 -4.46
C ILE A 109 19.97 -23.16 -3.56
N VAL A 110 19.36 -24.18 -2.94
CA VAL A 110 18.27 -24.00 -1.98
C VAL A 110 18.72 -23.16 -0.78
N LYS A 111 19.93 -23.41 -0.27
CA LYS A 111 20.53 -22.62 0.83
C LYS A 111 20.72 -21.17 0.40
N ARG A 112 21.36 -20.91 -0.73
CA ARG A 112 21.61 -19.55 -1.24
C ARG A 112 20.31 -18.76 -1.46
N ALA A 113 19.29 -19.40 -2.02
CA ALA A 113 17.98 -18.78 -2.22
C ALA A 113 17.28 -18.46 -0.89
N ARG A 114 17.39 -19.34 0.11
CA ARG A 114 16.88 -19.09 1.46
C ARG A 114 17.61 -17.92 2.12
N ASP A 115 18.95 -17.91 2.03
CA ASP A 115 19.79 -16.84 2.60
C ASP A 115 19.51 -15.48 1.92
N ALA A 116 19.12 -15.48 0.64
CA ALA A 116 18.65 -14.31 -0.10
C ALA A 116 17.20 -13.88 0.26
N GLY A 117 16.50 -14.64 1.11
CA GLY A 117 15.16 -14.31 1.60
C GLY A 117 14.00 -14.97 0.86
N ALA A 118 14.22 -16.09 0.17
CA ALA A 118 13.13 -16.90 -0.39
C ALA A 118 12.26 -17.51 0.71
N THR A 119 10.94 -17.46 0.54
CA THR A 119 9.96 -17.97 1.51
C THR A 119 9.58 -19.42 1.21
N ALA A 120 9.52 -19.78 -0.07
CA ALA A 120 9.15 -21.11 -0.51
C ALA A 120 9.88 -21.50 -1.80
N PHE A 121 9.74 -22.78 -2.15
CA PHE A 121 10.35 -23.37 -3.34
C PHE A 121 9.31 -24.17 -4.11
N LEU A 122 9.38 -24.09 -5.44
CA LEU A 122 8.60 -24.87 -6.38
C LEU A 122 9.56 -25.45 -7.42
N THR A 123 9.47 -26.76 -7.65
CA THR A 123 10.27 -27.44 -8.65
C THR A 123 9.68 -27.23 -10.04
N LYS A 124 10.54 -27.03 -11.04
CA LYS A 124 10.18 -27.17 -12.46
C LYS A 124 10.25 -28.68 -12.83
N PRO A 125 9.31 -29.22 -13.63
CA PRO A 125 8.16 -28.56 -14.25
C PRO A 125 7.06 -28.20 -13.24
N ILE A 126 6.35 -27.10 -13.50
CA ILE A 126 5.35 -26.55 -12.59
C ILE A 126 4.12 -27.46 -12.50
N ASN A 127 3.89 -28.04 -11.33
CA ASN A 127 2.69 -28.80 -11.02
C ASN A 127 1.57 -27.85 -10.54
N PRO A 128 0.40 -27.77 -11.22
CA PRO A 128 -0.69 -26.85 -10.86
C PRO A 128 -1.21 -27.02 -9.43
N THR A 129 -1.33 -28.27 -8.96
CA THR A 129 -1.82 -28.59 -7.61
C THR A 129 -0.83 -28.12 -6.55
N LEU A 130 0.46 -28.39 -6.74
CA LEU A 130 1.50 -27.95 -5.82
C LEU A 130 1.64 -26.42 -5.80
N LEU A 131 1.58 -25.78 -6.98
CA LEU A 131 1.57 -24.32 -7.10
C LEU A 131 0.41 -23.72 -6.32
N GLN A 132 -0.80 -24.25 -6.48
CA GLN A 132 -1.98 -23.79 -5.74
C GLN A 132 -1.78 -23.91 -4.23
N GLN A 133 -1.36 -25.09 -3.75
CA GLN A 133 -1.16 -25.35 -2.32
C GLN A 133 -0.12 -24.40 -1.72
N ARG A 134 1.00 -24.17 -2.41
CA ARG A 134 2.05 -23.27 -1.94
C ARG A 134 1.60 -21.82 -1.97
N LEU A 135 0.93 -21.38 -3.04
CA LEU A 135 0.40 -20.03 -3.13
C LEU A 135 -0.57 -19.73 -1.98
N GLU A 136 -1.50 -20.65 -1.69
CA GLU A 136 -2.44 -20.48 -0.60
C GLU A 136 -1.78 -20.43 0.76
N ALA A 137 -0.76 -21.26 1.01
CA ALA A 137 -0.01 -21.24 2.26
C ALA A 137 0.67 -19.87 2.47
N LEU A 138 1.36 -19.36 1.43
CA LEU A 138 2.02 -18.05 1.48
C LEU A 138 1.03 -16.90 1.68
N LEU A 139 -0.12 -16.94 1.00
CA LEU A 139 -1.16 -15.92 1.16
C LEU A 139 -1.76 -15.94 2.56
N ARG A 140 -1.99 -17.13 3.15
CA ARG A 140 -2.50 -17.25 4.52
C ARG A 140 -1.49 -16.75 5.54
N GLU A 141 -0.24 -17.18 5.44
CA GLU A 141 0.83 -16.76 6.35
C GLU A 141 1.00 -15.24 6.32
N ARG A 142 0.98 -14.66 5.12
CA ARG A 142 1.02 -13.21 4.92
C ARG A 142 -0.21 -12.50 5.49
N ALA A 143 -1.40 -13.06 5.30
CA ALA A 143 -2.64 -12.53 5.84
C ALA A 143 -2.66 -12.57 7.38
N SER A 144 -2.06 -13.60 7.99
CA SER A 144 -1.94 -13.76 9.44
C SER A 144 -0.81 -12.95 10.06
N ASN A 145 0.19 -12.52 9.28
CA ASN A 145 1.29 -11.72 9.81
C ASN A 145 0.77 -10.31 10.16
N PRO A 146 0.84 -9.87 11.43
CA PRO A 146 0.33 -8.57 11.87
C PRO A 146 0.89 -7.42 11.05
N VAL A 147 2.11 -7.53 10.52
CA VAL A 147 2.76 -6.47 9.73
C VAL A 147 2.22 -6.40 8.29
N HIS A 148 1.78 -7.52 7.70
CA HIS A 148 1.49 -7.65 6.25
C HIS A 148 0.07 -8.08 5.91
N GLY A 149 -0.75 -8.35 6.92
CA GLY A 149 -2.14 -8.73 6.73
C GLY A 149 -2.93 -7.66 5.98
N ASN A 150 -4.09 -8.07 5.48
CA ASN A 150 -5.15 -7.23 4.90
C ASN A 150 -5.74 -6.22 5.90
N GLY A 151 -5.04 -5.94 7.00
CA GLY A 151 -5.46 -5.04 8.07
C GLY A 151 -5.53 -3.61 7.59
N LEU A 152 -6.47 -2.88 8.16
CA LEU A 152 -6.61 -1.46 7.90
C LEU A 152 -5.58 -0.69 8.73
N LEU A 153 -5.01 0.34 8.14
CA LEU A 153 -4.21 1.35 8.83
C LEU A 153 -4.98 2.66 8.80
N ARG A 154 -4.94 3.37 9.92
CA ARG A 154 -5.28 4.79 10.01
C ARG A 154 -4.00 5.59 10.18
N VAL A 155 -3.87 6.65 9.40
CA VAL A 155 -2.87 7.70 9.61
C VAL A 155 -3.60 9.02 9.74
N VAL A 156 -3.36 9.73 10.85
CA VAL A 156 -3.79 11.10 11.05
C VAL A 156 -2.57 11.98 11.16
N PHE A 157 -2.50 13.03 10.35
CA PHE A 157 -1.37 13.93 10.34
C PHE A 157 -1.79 15.37 10.15
N ARG A 158 -0.93 16.29 10.58
CA ARG A 158 -1.07 17.73 10.41
C ARG A 158 0.15 18.32 9.72
N SER A 159 -0.04 19.41 9.00
CA SER A 159 1.04 20.12 8.30
C SER A 159 0.67 21.58 8.07
N GLU A 160 1.65 22.42 7.77
CA GLU A 160 1.45 23.82 7.41
C GLU A 160 1.37 24.00 5.90
N VAL A 161 0.53 24.93 5.44
CA VAL A 161 0.46 25.33 4.02
C VAL A 161 1.78 25.99 3.61
N ALA A 162 2.40 25.51 2.54
CA ALA A 162 3.66 26.08 2.05
C ALA A 162 3.44 27.49 1.46
N PRO A 163 4.45 28.38 1.50
CA PRO A 163 4.36 29.68 0.84
C PRO A 163 4.04 29.55 -0.66
N GLY A 164 3.17 30.42 -1.17
CA GLY A 164 2.79 30.45 -2.59
C GLY A 164 1.69 29.46 -2.99
N VAL A 165 1.19 28.64 -2.07
CA VAL A 165 0.04 27.76 -2.33
C VAL A 165 -1.24 28.59 -2.43
N THR A 166 -1.96 28.40 -3.52
CA THR A 166 -3.19 29.15 -3.86
C THR A 166 -4.43 28.27 -3.72
N LYS A 167 -5.62 28.87 -3.82
CA LYS A 167 -6.89 28.13 -3.80
C LYS A 167 -6.98 27.09 -4.92
N GLU A 168 -6.39 27.36 -6.07
CA GLU A 168 -6.33 26.46 -7.23
C GLU A 168 -5.49 25.21 -6.91
N HIS A 169 -4.36 25.40 -6.23
CA HIS A 169 -3.56 24.28 -5.72
C HIS A 169 -4.38 23.41 -4.77
N ILE A 170 -5.12 24.02 -3.84
CA ILE A 170 -5.97 23.25 -2.92
C ILE A 170 -7.08 22.48 -3.66
N LYS A 171 -7.75 23.12 -4.63
CA LYS A 171 -8.74 22.45 -5.49
C LYS A 171 -8.12 21.25 -6.22
N SER A 172 -6.87 21.35 -6.68
CA SER A 172 -6.17 20.23 -7.32
C SER A 172 -5.86 19.08 -6.35
N ILE A 173 -5.50 19.37 -5.10
CA ILE A 173 -5.27 18.37 -4.05
C ILE A 173 -6.57 17.61 -3.81
N MET A 174 -7.67 18.35 -3.63
CA MET A 174 -8.99 17.76 -3.42
C MET A 174 -9.44 16.91 -4.61
N ALA A 175 -9.34 17.44 -5.84
CA ALA A 175 -9.73 16.72 -7.04
C ALA A 175 -8.91 15.43 -7.23
N ALA A 176 -7.59 15.49 -6.99
CA ALA A 176 -6.73 14.31 -7.04
C ALA A 176 -7.11 13.27 -5.98
N SER A 177 -7.41 13.71 -4.75
CA SER A 177 -7.81 12.83 -3.65
C SER A 177 -9.16 12.16 -3.92
N GLN A 178 -10.17 12.94 -4.31
CA GLN A 178 -11.50 12.44 -4.67
C GLN A 178 -11.46 11.46 -5.84
N SER A 179 -10.62 11.71 -6.85
CA SER A 179 -10.49 10.83 -8.02
C SER A 179 -9.71 9.55 -7.73
N LYS A 180 -8.61 9.62 -6.96
CA LYS A 180 -7.65 8.50 -6.81
C LYS A 180 -7.90 7.64 -5.58
N ASN A 181 -8.40 8.20 -4.48
CA ASN A 181 -8.55 7.47 -3.21
C ASN A 181 -9.59 6.33 -3.28
N PRO A 182 -10.76 6.48 -3.93
CA PRO A 182 -11.74 5.40 -4.03
C PRO A 182 -11.18 4.16 -4.75
N ALA A 183 -10.49 4.36 -5.88
CA ALA A 183 -9.87 3.29 -6.65
C ALA A 183 -8.75 2.55 -5.87
N ARG A 184 -8.23 3.17 -4.81
CA ARG A 184 -7.22 2.61 -3.91
C ARG A 184 -7.83 1.96 -2.66
N GLY A 185 -9.15 2.05 -2.46
CA GLY A 185 -9.80 1.61 -1.22
C GLY A 185 -9.44 2.46 -0.01
N ILE A 186 -9.13 3.75 -0.24
CA ILE A 186 -8.81 4.72 0.80
C ILE A 186 -10.07 5.55 1.10
N ASN A 187 -10.46 5.58 2.37
CA ASN A 187 -11.39 6.56 2.91
C ASN A 187 -10.56 7.66 3.56
N SER A 188 -10.87 8.92 3.25
CA SER A 188 -10.06 10.05 3.70
C SER A 188 -10.92 11.23 4.11
N MET A 189 -10.41 12.06 5.01
CA MET A 189 -10.98 13.37 5.28
C MET A 189 -9.87 14.42 5.37
N LEU A 190 -10.03 15.49 4.61
CA LEU A 190 -9.13 16.64 4.62
C LEU A 190 -9.84 17.85 5.23
N CYS A 191 -9.27 18.38 6.32
CA CYS A 191 -9.65 19.66 6.93
C CYS A 191 -8.52 20.65 6.67
N PHE A 192 -8.84 21.86 6.19
CA PHE A 192 -7.83 22.88 5.97
C PHE A 192 -8.34 24.29 6.19
N ASP A 193 -7.40 25.19 6.49
CA ASP A 193 -7.59 26.63 6.35
C ASP A 193 -6.42 27.26 5.57
N THR A 194 -6.27 28.58 5.64
CA THR A 194 -5.17 29.27 4.94
C THR A 194 -3.78 28.96 5.48
N THR A 195 -3.66 28.24 6.59
CA THR A 195 -2.43 28.04 7.35
C THR A 195 -2.11 26.58 7.63
N HIS A 196 -3.10 25.73 7.88
CA HIS A 196 -2.90 24.35 8.28
C HIS A 196 -3.74 23.36 7.48
N PHE A 197 -3.21 22.15 7.37
CA PHE A 197 -3.92 20.93 6.97
C PHE A 197 -3.99 19.97 8.17
N LEU A 198 -5.12 19.27 8.29
CA LEU A 198 -5.29 18.07 9.10
C LEU A 198 -5.97 17.03 8.21
N GLU A 199 -5.36 15.86 8.08
CA GLU A 199 -5.88 14.81 7.21
C GLU A 199 -5.86 13.46 7.93
N ILE A 200 -6.92 12.70 7.73
CA ILE A 200 -7.05 11.30 8.15
C ILE A 200 -7.15 10.43 6.90
N LEU A 201 -6.35 9.37 6.85
CA LEU A 201 -6.33 8.35 5.81
C LEU A 201 -6.63 7.00 6.46
N GLU A 202 -7.63 6.30 5.94
CA GLU A 202 -7.97 4.94 6.36
C GLU A 202 -8.01 4.03 5.14
N GLY A 203 -7.41 2.85 5.23
CA GLY A 203 -7.29 1.97 4.08
C GLY A 203 -6.45 0.74 4.34
N PRO A 204 -6.30 -0.14 3.35
CA PRO A 204 -5.37 -1.25 3.45
C PRO A 204 -3.99 -0.73 3.84
N HIS A 205 -3.37 -1.33 4.85
CA HIS A 205 -2.12 -0.86 5.48
C HIS A 205 -1.09 -0.30 4.49
N ARG A 206 -0.77 -1.08 3.46
CA ARG A 206 0.25 -0.76 2.46
C ARG A 206 -0.12 0.41 1.59
N VAL A 207 -1.40 0.51 1.25
CA VAL A 207 -1.93 1.56 0.39
C VAL A 207 -1.87 2.89 1.12
N VAL A 208 -2.24 2.90 2.41
CA VAL A 208 -2.15 4.10 3.26
C VAL A 208 -0.69 4.49 3.47
N ASP A 209 0.19 3.56 3.84
CA ASP A 209 1.62 3.88 4.05
C ASP A 209 2.29 4.40 2.78
N THR A 210 1.99 3.80 1.63
CA THR A 210 2.47 4.27 0.32
C THR A 210 1.98 5.68 0.01
N LEU A 211 0.67 5.94 0.17
CA LEU A 211 0.11 7.25 -0.09
C LEU A 211 0.68 8.29 0.88
N TYR A 212 0.78 7.94 2.16
CA TYR A 212 1.28 8.84 3.17
C TYR A 212 2.73 9.24 2.92
N GLY A 213 3.59 8.29 2.52
CA GLY A 213 4.96 8.60 2.11
C GLY A 213 5.04 9.58 0.93
N LYS A 214 4.15 9.45 -0.07
CA LYS A 214 4.04 10.42 -1.18
C LYS A 214 3.59 11.80 -0.69
N ILE A 215 2.62 11.82 0.22
CA ILE A 215 2.09 13.07 0.79
C ILE A 215 3.19 13.77 1.59
N GLN A 216 3.97 13.06 2.41
CA GLN A 216 5.07 13.64 3.19
C GLN A 216 6.13 14.35 2.31
N ALA A 217 6.27 13.94 1.05
CA ALA A 217 7.19 14.54 0.09
C ALA A 217 6.56 15.66 -0.77
N ASP A 218 5.28 15.98 -0.59
CA ASP A 218 4.57 16.97 -1.38
C ASP A 218 5.05 18.39 -1.03
N THR A 219 5.44 19.18 -2.03
CA THR A 219 6.02 20.52 -1.81
C THR A 219 4.99 21.59 -1.46
N ARG A 220 3.69 21.28 -1.52
CA ARG A 220 2.60 22.21 -1.18
C ARG A 220 2.34 22.32 0.32
N HIS A 221 3.05 21.57 1.15
CA HIS A 221 3.01 21.73 2.60
C HIS A 221 4.40 21.57 3.22
N ARG A 222 4.51 21.85 4.52
CA ARG A 222 5.73 21.69 5.31
C ARG A 222 5.39 21.28 6.73
N ASN A 223 6.41 20.95 7.53
CA ASN A 223 6.27 20.59 8.95
C ASN A 223 5.25 19.46 9.18
N VAL A 224 5.29 18.43 8.33
CA VAL A 224 4.39 17.28 8.41
C VAL A 224 4.65 16.51 9.70
N LYS A 225 3.63 16.42 10.57
CA LYS A 225 3.69 15.69 11.84
C LYS A 225 2.60 14.64 11.87
N THR A 226 3.00 13.38 12.03
CA THR A 226 2.07 12.28 12.31
C THR A 226 1.53 12.44 13.72
N ALA A 227 0.21 12.59 13.86
CA ALA A 227 -0.45 12.63 15.15
C ALA A 227 -0.85 11.23 15.62
N ILE A 228 -1.36 10.39 14.70
CA ILE A 228 -1.82 9.04 14.99
C ILE A 228 -1.42 8.14 13.83
N LYS A 229 -0.89 6.96 14.15
CA LYS A 229 -0.67 5.87 13.19
C LYS A 229 -0.95 4.54 13.89
N ASP A 230 -2.10 3.96 13.63
CA ASP A 230 -2.58 2.76 14.30
C ASP A 230 -3.28 1.80 13.33
N ARG A 231 -3.27 0.52 13.69
CA ARG A 231 -4.06 -0.50 13.01
C ARG A 231 -5.47 -0.44 13.52
N ILE A 232 -6.43 -0.57 12.61
CA ILE A 232 -7.85 -0.46 12.94
C ILE A 232 -8.59 -1.70 12.43
N ASP A 233 -9.62 -2.11 13.15
CA ASP A 233 -10.53 -3.18 12.70
C ASP A 233 -11.70 -2.62 11.88
N GLN A 234 -12.06 -1.37 12.12
CA GLN A 234 -13.17 -0.66 11.47
C GLN A 234 -12.76 0.77 11.10
N ARG A 235 -13.32 1.26 9.99
CA ARG A 235 -13.06 2.61 9.50
C ARG A 235 -13.95 3.59 10.26
N LEU A 236 -13.43 4.77 10.56
CA LEU A 236 -14.25 5.89 11.02
C LEU A 236 -15.04 6.50 9.85
N LEU A 237 -14.46 6.47 8.65
CA LEU A 237 -14.96 7.11 7.43
C LEU A 237 -15.72 6.15 6.49
N GLU A 238 -16.37 5.09 7.00
CA GLU A 238 -17.02 4.05 6.17
C GLU A 238 -17.90 4.60 5.04
N SER A 239 -18.61 5.70 5.28
CA SER A 239 -19.53 6.32 4.32
C SER A 239 -18.87 7.25 3.31
N TRP A 240 -17.58 7.56 3.46
CA TRP A 240 -16.93 8.65 2.73
C TRP A 240 -15.61 8.22 2.12
N ALA A 241 -15.55 8.11 0.80
CA ALA A 241 -14.27 7.87 0.12
C ALA A 241 -13.32 9.08 0.28
N MET A 242 -13.87 10.30 0.22
CA MET A 242 -13.16 11.54 0.54
C MET A 242 -14.15 12.58 1.08
N LEU A 243 -14.05 12.91 2.37
CA LEU A 243 -14.77 14.01 3.00
C LEU A 243 -13.88 15.26 3.04
N TYR A 244 -14.47 16.42 2.82
CA TYR A 244 -13.75 17.67 2.84
C TYR A 244 -14.43 18.66 3.78
N MET A 245 -13.66 19.21 4.70
CA MET A 245 -14.05 20.36 5.50
C MET A 245 -13.35 21.61 4.99
N GLY A 246 -14.15 22.52 4.42
CA GLY A 246 -13.73 23.86 4.05
C GLY A 246 -14.13 24.92 5.06
N ARG A 247 -14.10 26.19 4.63
CA ARG A 247 -14.37 27.36 5.49
C ARG A 247 -15.84 27.54 5.90
N GLU A 248 -16.80 26.81 5.34
CA GLU A 248 -18.22 27.06 5.58
C GLU A 248 -19.04 25.78 5.88
N PRO A 249 -19.96 25.82 6.87
CA PRO A 249 -20.17 26.92 7.82
C PRO A 249 -19.04 27.02 8.87
N PRO A 250 -18.81 28.19 9.51
CA PRO A 250 -17.74 28.37 10.48
C PRO A 250 -17.91 27.43 11.69
N MET A 251 -16.93 26.56 11.91
CA MET A 251 -16.95 25.61 13.02
C MET A 251 -16.29 26.18 14.29
N VAL A 252 -16.53 27.46 14.58
CA VAL A 252 -15.89 28.20 15.68
C VAL A 252 -16.15 27.51 17.03
N ASP A 253 -17.33 26.92 17.20
CA ASP A 253 -17.67 26.16 18.40
C ASP A 253 -16.81 24.88 18.55
N LEU A 254 -16.44 24.22 17.45
CA LEU A 254 -15.50 23.11 17.46
C LEU A 254 -14.08 23.59 17.76
N TYR A 255 -13.66 24.71 17.16
CA TYR A 255 -12.33 25.26 17.38
C TYR A 255 -12.13 25.68 18.84
N ARG A 256 -13.12 26.34 19.46
CA ARG A 256 -13.03 26.72 20.87
C ARG A 256 -12.88 25.52 21.79
N ARG A 257 -13.63 24.44 21.51
CA ARG A 257 -13.61 23.21 22.32
C ARG A 257 -12.31 22.42 22.14
N HIS A 258 -11.83 22.27 20.91
CA HIS A 258 -10.73 21.35 20.58
C HIS A 258 -9.37 22.05 20.43
N CYS A 259 -9.33 23.26 19.89
CA CYS A 259 -8.08 24.05 19.74
C CYS A 259 -7.81 24.98 20.93
N GLY A 260 -8.83 25.30 21.75
CA GLY A 260 -8.77 26.38 22.74
C GLY A 260 -8.68 27.78 22.13
N CYS A 261 -9.10 27.97 20.87
CA CYS A 261 -9.10 29.26 20.18
C CYS A 261 -10.23 29.35 19.13
N ASP A 262 -10.41 30.53 18.54
CA ASP A 262 -11.52 30.81 17.61
C ASP A 262 -11.22 30.44 16.15
N HIS A 263 -10.09 29.78 15.89
CA HIS A 263 -9.64 29.39 14.54
C HIS A 263 -9.13 27.96 14.51
N PHE A 264 -9.01 27.42 13.29
CA PHE A 264 -8.49 26.08 13.07
C PHE A 264 -6.99 26.03 13.37
N ALA A 265 -6.61 25.37 14.47
CA ALA A 265 -5.23 25.27 14.93
C ALA A 265 -4.91 23.83 15.36
N PRO A 266 -4.77 22.89 14.40
CA PRO A 266 -4.58 21.48 14.71
C PRO A 266 -3.29 21.21 15.48
N ASP A 267 -2.30 22.11 15.46
CA ASP A 267 -1.07 22.00 16.26
C ASP A 267 -1.30 22.16 17.77
N ARG A 268 -2.44 22.70 18.18
CA ARG A 268 -2.83 22.84 19.60
C ARG A 268 -3.64 21.65 20.12
N MET A 269 -3.95 20.68 19.26
CA MET A 269 -4.71 19.50 19.64
C MET A 269 -3.77 18.34 19.96
N GLU A 270 -4.01 17.66 21.07
CA GLU A 270 -3.42 16.36 21.37
C GLU A 270 -4.14 15.24 20.59
N PRO A 271 -3.51 14.07 20.36
CA PRO A 271 -4.09 13.00 19.55
C PRO A 271 -5.54 12.60 19.90
N PRO A 272 -5.94 12.46 21.19
CA PRO A 272 -7.34 12.18 21.53
C PRO A 272 -8.30 13.29 21.08
N GLN A 273 -7.93 14.56 21.26
CA GLN A 273 -8.73 15.72 20.85
C GLN A 273 -8.87 15.79 19.33
N ILE A 274 -7.82 15.42 18.59
CA ILE A 274 -7.88 15.31 17.13
C ILE A 274 -8.95 14.30 16.73
N MET A 275 -8.99 13.11 17.34
CA MET A 275 -10.00 12.10 17.01
C MET A 275 -11.41 12.58 17.32
N GLU A 276 -11.63 13.19 18.50
CA GLU A 276 -12.93 13.76 18.87
C GLU A 276 -13.39 14.83 17.89
N PHE A 277 -12.49 15.77 17.54
CA PHE A 277 -12.74 16.79 16.53
C PHE A 277 -13.16 16.16 15.19
N LEU A 278 -12.40 15.20 14.66
CA LEU A 278 -12.69 14.54 13.37
C LEU A 278 -14.05 13.81 13.43
N THR A 279 -14.36 13.12 14.52
CA THR A 279 -15.65 12.43 14.71
C THR A 279 -16.83 13.41 14.72
N GLU A 280 -16.72 14.54 15.42
CA GLU A 280 -17.78 15.56 15.43
C GLU A 280 -18.00 16.16 14.04
N VAL A 281 -16.93 16.41 13.29
CA VAL A 281 -16.98 16.91 11.92
C VAL A 281 -17.73 15.94 11.02
N ILE A 282 -17.38 14.65 11.06
CA ILE A 282 -18.09 13.60 10.32
C ILE A 282 -19.57 13.56 10.70
N GLY A 283 -19.87 13.72 12.00
CA GLY A 283 -21.24 13.76 12.51
C GLY A 283 -22.08 14.92 11.96
N ARG A 284 -21.47 16.08 11.68
CA ARG A 284 -22.16 17.22 11.06
C ARG A 284 -22.52 16.96 9.61
N TYR A 285 -21.58 16.42 8.83
CA TYR A 285 -21.82 16.12 7.41
C TYR A 285 -22.74 14.92 7.17
N ARG A 286 -22.94 14.04 8.17
CA ARG A 286 -23.96 12.97 8.11
C ARG A 286 -25.39 13.47 8.26
N LYS A 287 -25.61 14.67 8.82
CA LYS A 287 -26.94 15.24 9.13
C LYS A 287 -27.46 16.21 8.05
N THR A 288 -26.74 16.35 6.94
CA THR A 288 -27.09 17.14 5.75
C THR A 288 -27.26 16.21 4.57
#